data_AF-A0A1H3XM06-F1
#
_entry.id   AF-A0A1H3XM06-F1
#
_cell.length_a   1.000
_cell.length_b   1.000
_cell.length_c   1.000
_cell.angle_alpha   90.00
_cell.angle_beta   90.00
_cell.angle_gamma   90.00
#
_symmetry.space_group_name_H-M   'P 1'
#
loop_
_entity.id
_entity.type
_entity.pdbx_description
1 polymer ?
#
loop_
_entity_poly.entity_id
_entity_poly.type
_entity_poly.pdbx_seq_one_letter_code
_entity_poly.pdbx_strand_id
1 'polypeptide(L)'
;MTKYINKITLFLSALAIVLIVLLLMRFKGLTLFKNASANELTSADAVKELNNYVDSSDGFTDSQKEALDLFINDYFNKNNVTTEEDMDIVYQIIDDKYDSNMKSLEDIKSELQMKLNASSNSDNMRVDEINKLIGEIDIILNDSKQTSEEYQTKFKEDIDNLEKNSKEEFDKTNSDVNKLESKTNNKFEEVIKDLTELDKKTENEFTNVHTIIEDLSKNTMPELDDLNKNFNEKLNSLQDETSAKSAELQGNLDKSVSNLTSDINSKENGLKGLISELTEKLQSESKNISELINNFSETSKQEDEKLNTLIEDNATEFRGENEKLGNQLNSLSETVEENNEQLWAEINKLHKRTTDNGAEFRFGYSNGVYGYYDSMNTFKPF
;
A
#
# COMPACT_ATOMS: atom_id res chain seq x y z
N MET A 1 -9.30 -54.87 104.06
CA MET A 1 -9.17 -56.03 104.97
C MET A 1 -10.14 -55.99 106.16
N THR A 2 -10.53 -54.80 106.65
CA THR A 2 -11.48 -54.62 107.78
C THR A 2 -12.94 -55.00 107.50
N LYS A 3 -13.42 -54.94 106.24
CA LYS A 3 -14.81 -55.33 105.88
C LYS A 3 -15.10 -56.83 106.00
N TYR A 4 -14.10 -57.70 105.84
CA TYR A 4 -14.28 -59.16 105.94
C TYR A 4 -14.36 -59.66 107.38
N ILE A 5 -13.65 -58.98 108.31
CA ILE A 5 -13.66 -59.33 109.73
C ILE A 5 -15.06 -59.13 110.33
N ASN A 6 -15.77 -58.05 109.98
CA ASN A 6 -17.12 -57.81 110.48
C ASN A 6 -18.14 -58.89 110.09
N LYS A 7 -18.00 -59.53 108.91
CA LYS A 7 -18.93 -60.60 108.49
C LYS A 7 -18.71 -61.90 109.27
N ILE A 8 -17.44 -62.23 109.59
CA ILE A 8 -17.10 -63.42 110.37
C ILE A 8 -17.54 -63.27 111.83
N THR A 9 -17.36 -62.09 112.44
CA THR A 9 -17.79 -61.83 113.83
C THR A 9 -19.32 -61.88 113.97
N LEU A 10 -20.06 -61.36 112.99
CA LEU A 10 -21.53 -61.40 113.00
C LEU A 10 -22.08 -62.82 112.79
N PHE A 11 -21.40 -63.63 111.98
CA PHE A 11 -21.73 -65.05 111.80
C PHE A 11 -21.46 -65.86 113.08
N LEU A 12 -20.30 -65.63 113.74
CA LEU A 12 -19.96 -66.28 115.01
C LEU A 12 -20.90 -65.87 116.16
N SER A 13 -21.34 -64.61 116.21
CA SER A 13 -22.31 -64.18 117.23
C SER A 13 -23.70 -64.79 117.00
N ALA A 14 -24.15 -64.89 115.75
CA ALA A 14 -25.41 -65.55 115.42
C ALA A 14 -25.34 -67.05 115.75
N LEU A 15 -24.22 -67.72 115.44
CA LEU A 15 -24.00 -69.13 115.75
C LEU A 15 -23.96 -69.39 117.28
N ALA A 16 -23.35 -68.48 118.05
CA ALA A 16 -23.30 -68.58 119.51
C ALA A 16 -24.70 -68.43 120.15
N ILE A 17 -25.54 -67.52 119.63
CA ILE A 17 -26.92 -67.35 120.11
C ILE A 17 -27.76 -68.59 119.80
N VAL A 18 -27.64 -69.17 118.60
CA VAL A 18 -28.34 -70.41 118.23
C VAL A 18 -27.89 -71.60 119.10
N LEU A 19 -26.59 -71.71 119.42
CA LEU A 19 -26.06 -72.73 120.32
C LEU A 19 -26.57 -72.58 121.76
N ILE A 20 -26.71 -71.35 122.26
CA ILE A 20 -27.26 -71.08 123.61
C ILE A 20 -28.74 -71.43 123.67
N VAL A 21 -29.52 -71.13 122.64
CA VAL A 21 -30.94 -71.50 122.56
C VAL A 21 -31.12 -73.02 122.49
N LEU A 22 -30.31 -73.72 121.69
CA LEU A 22 -30.31 -75.20 121.63
C LEU A 22 -29.88 -75.86 122.95
N LEU A 23 -28.95 -75.25 123.69
CA LEU A 23 -28.54 -75.71 125.02
C LEU A 23 -29.64 -75.52 126.08
N LEU A 24 -30.41 -74.43 125.98
CA LEU A 24 -31.54 -74.17 126.87
C LEU A 24 -32.75 -75.08 126.58
N MET A 25 -33.00 -75.42 125.32
CA MET A 25 -34.05 -76.38 124.94
C MET A 25 -33.74 -77.82 125.39
N ARG A 26 -32.46 -78.24 125.39
CA ARG A 26 -32.06 -79.59 125.84
C ARG A 26 -32.04 -79.80 127.36
N PHE A 27 -32.08 -78.73 128.17
CA PHE A 27 -31.93 -78.84 129.63
C PHE A 27 -33.26 -78.92 130.41
N LYS A 28 -34.41 -78.62 129.78
CA LYS A 28 -35.73 -78.68 130.46
C LYS A 28 -36.43 -80.05 130.39
N GLY A 29 -36.04 -80.93 129.47
CA GLY A 29 -36.67 -82.25 129.26
C GLY A 29 -36.10 -83.40 130.09
N LEU A 30 -35.27 -83.16 131.12
CA LEU A 30 -34.47 -84.21 131.78
C LEU A 30 -34.63 -84.32 133.30
N THR A 31 -35.69 -83.73 133.88
CA THR A 31 -36.01 -83.86 135.31
C THR A 31 -37.47 -84.24 135.54
N LEU A 32 -37.92 -85.33 134.92
CA LEU A 32 -39.12 -86.06 135.33
C LEU A 32 -38.81 -87.53 135.13
N PHE A 33 -38.37 -88.24 136.17
CA PHE A 33 -38.78 -89.62 136.43
C PHE A 33 -38.21 -90.14 137.75
N LYS A 34 -39.07 -90.90 138.44
CA LYS A 34 -38.84 -91.83 139.55
C LYS A 34 -38.67 -91.22 140.94
N ASN A 35 -39.79 -90.97 141.60
CA ASN A 35 -40.18 -91.68 142.84
C ASN A 35 -41.49 -91.13 143.42
N ALA A 36 -42.62 -91.71 143.03
CA ALA A 36 -43.84 -91.70 143.86
C ALA A 36 -44.73 -92.87 143.45
N SER A 37 -44.73 -93.91 144.26
CA SER A 37 -45.69 -95.01 144.15
C SER A 37 -46.99 -94.61 144.85
N ALA A 38 -48.10 -94.82 144.15
CA ALA A 38 -49.48 -94.94 144.64
C ALA A 38 -50.18 -93.68 145.22
N ASN A 39 -50.81 -92.91 144.31
CA ASN A 39 -52.20 -92.45 144.45
C ASN A 39 -52.76 -92.24 143.03
N GLU A 40 -53.98 -92.70 142.76
CA GLU A 40 -54.65 -92.51 141.46
C GLU A 40 -54.71 -91.01 141.13
N LEU A 41 -54.06 -90.58 140.04
CA LEU A 41 -54.07 -89.19 139.58
C LEU A 41 -55.46 -88.88 139.02
N THR A 42 -56.07 -87.78 139.43
CA THR A 42 -57.39 -87.40 138.90
C THR A 42 -57.26 -86.88 137.47
N SER A 43 -58.30 -87.06 136.64
CA SER A 43 -58.28 -86.60 135.24
C SER A 43 -57.98 -85.09 135.09
N ALA A 44 -58.33 -84.29 136.10
CA ALA A 44 -58.02 -82.86 136.14
C ALA A 44 -56.52 -82.58 136.33
N ASP A 45 -55.83 -83.40 137.13
CA ASP A 45 -54.39 -83.27 137.35
C ASP A 45 -53.60 -83.71 136.10
N ALA A 46 -54.06 -84.78 135.45
CA ALA A 46 -53.53 -85.29 134.18
C ALA A 46 -53.58 -84.25 133.04
N VAL A 47 -54.75 -83.65 132.83
CA VAL A 47 -54.94 -82.58 131.83
C VAL A 47 -54.01 -81.40 132.10
N LYS A 48 -53.92 -80.97 133.37
CA LYS A 48 -53.07 -79.84 133.75
C LYS A 48 -51.60 -80.12 133.50
N GLU A 49 -51.15 -81.33 133.78
CA GLU A 49 -49.76 -81.75 133.52
C GLU A 49 -49.44 -81.76 132.02
N LEU A 50 -50.33 -82.30 131.20
CA LEU A 50 -50.15 -82.34 129.74
C LEU A 50 -50.19 -80.95 129.11
N ASN A 51 -51.09 -80.06 129.55
CA ASN A 51 -51.11 -78.69 129.05
C ASN A 51 -49.82 -77.93 129.46
N ASN A 52 -49.32 -78.14 130.68
CA ASN A 52 -48.02 -77.59 131.07
C ASN A 52 -46.87 -78.13 130.19
N TYR A 53 -46.95 -79.40 129.78
CA TYR A 53 -45.97 -80.01 128.87
C TYR A 53 -46.02 -79.36 127.48
N VAL A 54 -47.22 -79.20 126.90
CA VAL A 54 -47.43 -78.48 125.63
C VAL A 54 -46.97 -77.03 125.71
N ASP A 55 -47.29 -76.32 126.78
CA ASP A 55 -46.88 -74.92 126.98
C ASP A 55 -45.37 -74.76 127.10
N SER A 56 -44.72 -75.70 127.79
CA SER A 56 -43.27 -75.74 127.95
C SER A 56 -42.52 -76.06 126.65
N SER A 57 -43.23 -76.58 125.65
CA SER A 57 -42.69 -76.90 124.35
C SER A 57 -42.72 -75.68 123.42
N ASP A 58 -41.56 -75.31 122.90
CA ASP A 58 -41.37 -74.21 121.94
C ASP A 58 -41.69 -74.61 120.48
N GLY A 59 -42.17 -75.84 120.25
CA GLY A 59 -42.40 -76.41 118.90
C GLY A 59 -43.83 -76.31 118.38
N PHE A 60 -44.71 -75.62 119.12
CA PHE A 60 -46.10 -75.41 118.75
C PHE A 60 -46.40 -73.91 118.63
N THR A 61 -47.10 -73.53 117.57
CA THR A 61 -47.71 -72.20 117.48
C THR A 61 -48.86 -72.07 118.48
N ASP A 62 -49.26 -70.84 118.81
CA ASP A 62 -50.38 -70.60 119.73
C ASP A 62 -51.66 -71.36 119.32
N SER A 63 -51.97 -71.40 118.02
CA SER A 63 -53.12 -72.17 117.50
C SER A 63 -52.95 -73.68 117.59
N GLN A 64 -51.72 -74.20 117.53
CA GLN A 64 -51.45 -75.63 117.71
C GLN A 64 -51.52 -76.01 119.20
N LYS A 65 -51.07 -75.14 120.10
CA LYS A 65 -51.21 -75.32 121.55
C LYS A 65 -52.68 -75.37 121.94
N GLU A 66 -53.49 -74.42 121.48
CA GLU A 66 -54.94 -74.40 121.72
C GLU A 66 -55.65 -75.67 121.18
N ALA A 67 -55.25 -76.16 120.01
CA ALA A 67 -55.80 -77.40 119.45
C ALA A 67 -55.40 -78.65 120.27
N LEU A 68 -54.18 -78.69 120.80
CA LEU A 68 -53.72 -79.77 121.70
C LEU A 68 -54.44 -79.70 123.05
N ASP A 69 -54.63 -78.51 123.61
CA ASP A 69 -55.40 -78.33 124.85
C ASP A 69 -56.83 -78.86 124.71
N LEU A 70 -57.50 -78.59 123.59
CA LEU A 70 -58.83 -79.13 123.31
C LEU A 70 -58.81 -80.66 123.17
N PHE A 71 -57.78 -81.21 122.50
CA PHE A 71 -57.61 -82.66 122.35
C PHE A 71 -57.38 -83.35 123.69
N ILE A 72 -56.46 -82.83 124.51
CA ILE A 72 -56.14 -83.35 125.85
C ILE A 72 -57.41 -83.35 126.71
N ASN A 73 -58.13 -82.23 126.76
CA ASN A 73 -59.39 -82.11 127.50
C ASN A 73 -60.46 -83.11 127.01
N ASP A 74 -60.65 -83.25 125.70
CA ASP A 74 -61.65 -84.17 125.13
C ASP A 74 -61.30 -85.64 125.39
N TYR A 75 -60.01 -85.99 125.34
CA TYR A 75 -59.51 -87.35 125.59
C TYR A 75 -59.80 -87.80 127.03
N PHE A 76 -59.44 -86.97 128.03
CA PHE A 76 -59.63 -87.33 129.44
C PHE A 76 -61.06 -87.15 129.96
N ASN A 77 -61.88 -86.29 129.35
CA ASN A 77 -63.31 -86.20 129.70
C ASN A 77 -64.12 -87.44 129.26
N LYS A 78 -63.62 -88.22 128.30
CA LYS A 78 -64.27 -89.45 127.82
C LYS A 78 -63.91 -90.70 128.62
N ASN A 79 -62.80 -90.68 129.37
CA ASN A 79 -62.32 -91.82 130.14
C ASN A 79 -62.54 -91.58 131.65
N ASN A 80 -63.51 -92.29 132.25
CA ASN A 80 -63.95 -92.11 133.66
C ASN A 80 -62.89 -92.46 134.72
N VAL A 81 -61.80 -93.13 134.34
CA VAL A 81 -60.63 -93.41 135.17
C VAL A 81 -59.41 -93.16 134.30
N THR A 82 -58.54 -92.25 134.73
CA THR A 82 -57.29 -91.95 134.03
C THR A 82 -56.24 -92.96 134.43
N THR A 83 -55.75 -93.72 133.46
CA THR A 83 -54.65 -94.65 133.67
C THR A 83 -53.31 -94.02 133.26
N GLU A 84 -52.21 -94.59 133.73
CA GLU A 84 -50.86 -94.22 133.28
C GLU A 84 -50.71 -94.44 131.76
N GLU A 85 -51.39 -95.45 131.20
CA GLU A 85 -51.41 -95.74 129.76
C GLU A 85 -52.11 -94.64 128.95
N ASP A 86 -53.16 -94.01 129.48
CA ASP A 86 -53.82 -92.87 128.85
C ASP A 86 -52.91 -91.64 128.75
N MET A 87 -52.10 -91.40 129.78
CA MET A 87 -51.10 -90.31 129.78
C MET A 87 -50.02 -90.55 128.75
N ASP A 88 -49.50 -91.79 128.68
CA ASP A 88 -48.48 -92.18 127.71
C ASP A 88 -48.96 -91.99 126.26
N ILE A 89 -50.22 -92.34 125.96
CA ILE A 89 -50.81 -92.12 124.63
C ILE A 89 -50.83 -90.63 124.27
N VAL A 90 -51.26 -89.77 125.19
CA VAL A 90 -51.36 -88.33 124.90
C VAL A 90 -49.99 -87.67 124.83
N TYR A 91 -49.03 -88.06 125.68
CA TYR A 91 -47.64 -87.66 125.53
C TYR A 91 -47.07 -88.06 124.17
N GLN A 92 -47.31 -89.30 123.73
CA GLN A 92 -46.83 -89.77 122.45
C GLN A 92 -47.42 -88.98 121.28
N ILE A 93 -48.70 -88.60 121.34
CA ILE A 93 -49.32 -87.75 120.31
C ILE A 93 -48.72 -86.34 120.30
N ILE A 94 -48.47 -85.76 121.47
CA ILE A 94 -47.81 -84.45 121.59
C ILE A 94 -46.39 -84.55 121.03
N ASP A 95 -45.64 -85.58 121.38
CA ASP A 95 -44.26 -85.79 120.91
C ASP A 95 -44.22 -86.02 119.39
N ASP A 96 -45.09 -86.88 118.85
CA ASP A 96 -45.19 -87.12 117.40
C ASP A 96 -45.51 -85.83 116.63
N LYS A 97 -46.37 -84.97 117.19
CA LYS A 97 -46.68 -83.66 116.61
C LYS A 97 -45.54 -82.67 116.73
N TYR A 98 -44.85 -82.65 117.87
CA TYR A 98 -43.67 -81.83 118.08
C TYR A 98 -42.56 -82.20 117.08
N ASP A 99 -42.28 -83.50 116.94
CA ASP A 99 -41.27 -84.01 116.01
C ASP A 99 -41.61 -83.71 114.55
N SER A 100 -42.89 -83.83 114.18
CA SER A 100 -43.36 -83.50 112.83
C SER A 100 -43.22 -82.00 112.52
N ASN A 101 -43.57 -81.13 113.48
CA ASN A 101 -43.37 -79.69 113.35
C ASN A 101 -41.89 -79.33 113.25
N MET A 102 -41.05 -79.92 114.10
CA MET A 102 -39.62 -79.67 114.10
C MET A 102 -38.96 -80.10 112.79
N LYS A 103 -39.40 -81.25 112.24
CA LYS A 103 -38.97 -81.70 110.91
C LYS A 103 -39.38 -80.73 109.81
N SER A 104 -40.62 -80.25 109.83
CA SER A 104 -41.12 -79.28 108.84
C SER A 104 -40.34 -77.95 108.90
N LEU A 105 -39.97 -77.49 110.10
CA LEU A 105 -39.13 -76.30 110.29
C LEU A 105 -37.71 -76.50 109.75
N GLU A 106 -37.10 -77.65 109.98
CA GLU A 106 -35.79 -77.97 109.39
C GLU A 106 -35.86 -78.09 107.86
N ASP A 107 -36.93 -78.64 107.31
CA ASP A 107 -37.15 -78.70 105.86
C ASP A 107 -37.26 -77.28 105.25
N ILE A 108 -38.06 -76.39 105.86
CA ILE A 108 -38.17 -74.98 105.42
C ILE A 108 -36.83 -74.26 105.53
N LYS A 109 -36.12 -74.44 106.64
CA LYS A 109 -34.80 -73.84 106.86
C LYS A 109 -33.80 -74.31 105.81
N SER A 110 -33.79 -75.61 105.50
CA SER A 110 -32.97 -76.19 104.45
C SER A 110 -33.31 -75.59 103.08
N GLU A 111 -34.61 -75.45 102.74
CA GLU A 111 -35.05 -74.84 101.49
C GLU A 111 -34.63 -73.36 101.37
N LEU A 112 -34.81 -72.57 102.44
CA LEU A 112 -34.39 -71.19 102.48
C LEU A 112 -32.87 -71.05 102.34
N GLN A 113 -32.10 -71.94 102.98
CA GLN A 113 -30.65 -71.95 102.88
C GLN A 113 -30.19 -72.31 101.45
N MET A 114 -30.84 -73.27 100.79
CA MET A 114 -30.57 -73.60 99.38
C MET A 114 -30.88 -72.42 98.45
N LYS A 115 -32.04 -71.77 98.61
CA LYS A 115 -32.44 -70.59 97.83
C LYS A 115 -31.48 -69.41 98.03
N LEU A 116 -31.05 -69.16 99.28
CA LEU A 116 -30.08 -68.12 99.61
C LEU A 116 -28.71 -68.38 98.95
N ASN A 117 -28.23 -69.63 99.00
CA ASN A 117 -26.98 -70.03 98.36
C ASN A 117 -27.06 -69.92 96.83
N ALA A 118 -28.17 -70.34 96.22
CA ALA A 118 -28.38 -70.24 94.77
C ALA A 118 -28.41 -68.78 94.29
N SER A 119 -29.12 -67.90 95.00
CA SER A 119 -29.14 -66.46 94.71
C SER A 119 -27.74 -65.86 94.83
N SER A 120 -27.01 -66.18 95.90
CA SER A 120 -25.64 -65.69 96.11
C SER A 120 -24.68 -66.13 95.00
N ASN A 121 -24.81 -67.37 94.52
CA ASN A 121 -24.00 -67.87 93.40
C ASN A 121 -24.33 -67.15 92.09
N SER A 122 -25.62 -66.90 91.81
CA SER A 122 -26.04 -66.15 90.62
C SER A 122 -25.53 -64.71 90.65
N ASP A 123 -25.56 -64.05 91.81
CA ASP A 123 -25.04 -62.70 91.96
C ASP A 123 -23.50 -62.66 91.78
N ASN A 124 -22.77 -63.65 92.29
CA ASN A 124 -21.33 -63.76 92.04
C ASN A 124 -21.02 -63.93 90.54
N MET A 125 -21.76 -64.79 89.83
CA MET A 125 -21.59 -64.95 88.38
C MET A 125 -21.86 -63.66 87.61
N ARG A 126 -22.89 -62.90 88.01
CA ARG A 126 -23.19 -61.58 87.42
C ARG A 126 -22.08 -60.57 87.69
N VAL A 127 -21.50 -60.57 88.89
CA VAL A 127 -20.34 -59.73 89.23
C VAL A 127 -19.12 -60.09 88.38
N ASP A 128 -18.85 -61.38 88.18
CA ASP A 128 -17.75 -61.84 87.31
C ASP A 128 -17.95 -61.43 85.85
N GLU A 129 -19.18 -61.52 85.33
CA GLU A 129 -19.52 -61.06 83.97
C GLU A 129 -19.37 -59.54 83.83
N ILE A 130 -19.84 -58.77 84.81
CA ILE A 130 -19.65 -57.31 84.85
C ILE A 130 -18.16 -56.96 84.85
N ASN A 131 -17.34 -57.64 85.65
CA ASN A 131 -15.89 -57.40 85.69
C ASN A 131 -15.23 -57.74 84.36
N LYS A 132 -15.66 -58.80 83.67
CA LYS A 132 -15.19 -59.15 82.34
C LYS A 132 -15.54 -58.05 81.32
N LEU A 133 -16.78 -57.57 81.31
CA LEU A 133 -17.22 -56.49 80.42
C LEU A 133 -16.49 -55.18 80.67
N ILE A 134 -16.20 -54.84 81.94
CA ILE A 134 -15.36 -53.68 82.28
C ILE A 134 -13.96 -53.84 81.65
N GLY A 135 -13.35 -55.02 81.75
CA GLY A 135 -12.06 -55.30 81.12
C GLY A 135 -12.10 -55.16 79.58
N GLU A 136 -13.16 -55.66 78.92
CA GLU A 136 -13.34 -55.49 77.48
C GLU A 136 -13.51 -54.01 77.07
N ILE A 137 -14.25 -53.23 77.86
CA ILE A 137 -14.41 -51.78 77.64
C ILE A 137 -13.07 -51.05 77.79
N ASP A 138 -12.27 -51.39 78.80
CA ASP A 138 -10.95 -50.78 79.02
C ASP A 138 -9.99 -51.05 77.84
N ILE A 139 -10.03 -52.27 77.28
CA ILE A 139 -9.25 -52.62 76.07
C ILE A 139 -9.69 -51.75 74.89
N ILE A 140 -11.01 -51.70 74.60
CA ILE A 140 -11.54 -50.91 73.48
C ILE A 140 -11.22 -49.42 73.65
N LEU A 141 -11.30 -48.89 74.87
CA LEU A 141 -10.99 -47.50 75.17
C LEU A 141 -9.52 -47.19 74.89
N ASN A 142 -8.61 -48.06 75.30
CA ASN A 142 -7.17 -47.90 75.07
C ASN A 142 -6.84 -48.01 73.58
N ASP A 143 -7.39 -48.99 72.86
CA ASP A 143 -7.17 -49.17 71.42
C ASP A 143 -7.70 -47.96 70.63
N SER A 144 -8.89 -47.45 70.98
CA SER A 144 -9.49 -46.27 70.37
C SER A 144 -8.65 -45.01 70.62
N LYS A 145 -8.14 -44.85 71.86
CA LYS A 145 -7.25 -43.75 72.22
C LYS A 145 -5.94 -43.80 71.43
N GLN A 146 -5.28 -44.96 71.38
CA GLN A 146 -4.05 -45.14 70.62
C GLN A 146 -4.27 -44.85 69.13
N THR A 147 -5.33 -45.40 68.55
CA THR A 147 -5.68 -45.18 67.15
C THR A 147 -5.92 -43.70 66.85
N SER A 148 -6.59 -42.98 67.76
CA SER A 148 -6.81 -41.53 67.64
C SER A 148 -5.49 -40.75 67.70
N GLU A 149 -4.58 -41.10 68.60
CA GLU A 149 -3.25 -40.47 68.72
C GLU A 149 -2.39 -40.72 67.46
N GLU A 150 -2.44 -41.93 66.89
CA GLU A 150 -1.79 -42.26 65.62
C GLU A 150 -2.35 -41.43 64.46
N TYR A 151 -3.67 -41.31 64.35
CA TYR A 151 -4.30 -40.46 63.33
C TYR A 151 -3.94 -39.00 63.51
N GLN A 152 -3.95 -38.46 64.73
CA GLN A 152 -3.57 -37.07 64.99
C GLN A 152 -2.12 -36.79 64.58
N THR A 153 -1.22 -37.72 64.90
CA THR A 153 0.21 -37.60 64.54
C THR A 153 0.37 -37.60 63.02
N LYS A 154 -0.23 -38.57 62.33
CA LYS A 154 -0.16 -38.66 60.87
C LYS A 154 -0.78 -37.43 60.18
N PHE A 155 -1.93 -36.97 60.67
CA PHE A 155 -2.60 -35.79 60.11
C PHE A 155 -1.75 -34.52 60.27
N LYS A 156 -1.05 -34.40 61.41
CA LYS A 156 -0.11 -33.31 61.64
C LYS A 156 1.09 -33.37 60.70
N GLU A 157 1.68 -34.55 60.52
CA GLU A 157 2.78 -34.75 59.58
C GLU A 157 2.37 -34.42 58.13
N ASP A 158 1.17 -34.85 57.72
CA ASP A 158 0.64 -34.54 56.38
C ASP A 158 0.43 -33.03 56.19
N ILE A 159 -0.09 -32.33 57.21
CA ILE A 159 -0.21 -30.86 57.20
C ILE A 159 1.16 -30.20 57.09
N ASP A 160 2.11 -30.56 57.95
CA ASP A 160 3.45 -29.97 57.98
C ASP A 160 4.18 -30.17 56.62
N ASN A 161 4.02 -31.35 56.01
CA ASN A 161 4.56 -31.65 54.70
C ASN A 161 3.89 -30.84 53.58
N LEU A 162 2.57 -30.67 53.62
CA LEU A 162 1.84 -29.85 52.66
C LEU A 162 2.23 -28.37 52.76
N GLU A 163 2.36 -27.84 53.98
CA GLU A 163 2.80 -26.46 54.21
C GLU A 163 4.22 -26.23 53.68
N LYS A 164 5.14 -27.17 53.96
CA LYS A 164 6.51 -27.12 53.47
C LYS A 164 6.58 -27.15 51.94
N ASN A 165 5.93 -28.13 51.31
CA ASN A 165 5.96 -28.29 49.86
C ASN A 165 5.31 -27.08 49.15
N SER A 166 4.20 -26.58 49.69
CA SER A 166 3.52 -25.39 49.16
C SER A 166 4.43 -24.16 49.22
N LYS A 167 5.15 -23.97 50.34
CA LYS A 167 6.10 -22.88 50.51
C LYS A 167 7.29 -22.99 49.54
N GLU A 168 7.86 -24.17 49.38
CA GLU A 168 8.98 -24.40 48.47
C GLU A 168 8.59 -24.12 47.00
N GLU A 169 7.40 -24.56 46.56
CA GLU A 169 6.90 -24.27 45.22
C GLU A 169 6.55 -22.79 45.03
N PHE A 170 6.01 -22.13 46.07
CA PHE A 170 5.77 -20.69 46.05
C PHE A 170 7.09 -19.91 45.90
N ASP A 171 8.11 -20.22 46.71
CA ASP A 171 9.40 -19.54 46.68
C ASP A 171 10.11 -19.73 45.32
N LYS A 172 10.03 -20.95 44.76
CA LYS A 172 10.54 -21.26 43.42
C LYS A 172 9.82 -20.47 42.33
N THR A 173 8.49 -20.47 42.34
CA THR A 173 7.66 -19.73 41.39
C THR A 173 7.96 -18.22 41.48
N ASN A 174 8.04 -17.68 42.70
CA ASN A 174 8.36 -16.28 42.94
C ASN A 174 9.77 -15.91 42.43
N SER A 175 10.76 -16.78 42.66
CA SER A 175 12.11 -16.62 42.09
C SER A 175 12.08 -16.58 40.56
N ASP A 176 11.34 -17.49 39.93
CA ASP A 176 11.27 -17.56 38.46
C ASP A 176 10.54 -16.36 37.85
N VAL A 177 9.48 -15.87 38.50
CA VAL A 177 8.81 -14.61 38.14
C VAL A 177 9.77 -13.44 38.20
N ASN A 178 10.53 -13.29 39.29
CA ASN A 178 11.49 -12.19 39.44
C ASN A 178 12.62 -12.25 38.39
N LYS A 179 13.09 -13.45 38.04
CA LYS A 179 14.08 -13.64 36.95
C LYS A 179 13.51 -13.23 35.59
N LEU A 180 12.26 -13.60 35.30
CA LEU A 180 11.57 -13.23 34.07
C LEU A 180 11.34 -11.72 33.99
N GLU A 181 10.93 -11.09 35.09
CA GLU A 181 10.75 -9.65 35.19
C GLU A 181 12.08 -8.91 34.91
N SER A 182 13.17 -9.29 35.58
CA SER A 182 14.49 -8.70 35.35
C SER A 182 14.96 -8.89 33.90
N LYS A 183 14.80 -10.09 33.33
CA LYS A 183 15.17 -10.36 31.93
C LYS A 183 14.34 -9.54 30.95
N THR A 184 13.06 -9.33 31.24
CA THR A 184 12.15 -8.54 30.41
C THR A 184 12.51 -7.07 30.47
N ASN A 185 12.75 -6.54 31.67
CA ASN A 185 13.14 -5.14 31.88
C ASN A 185 14.48 -4.84 31.18
N ASN A 186 15.50 -5.69 31.35
CA ASN A 186 16.79 -5.51 30.68
C ASN A 186 16.65 -5.48 29.15
N LYS A 187 15.86 -6.40 28.58
CA LYS A 187 15.58 -6.40 27.13
C LYS A 187 14.83 -5.14 26.67
N PHE A 188 13.89 -4.66 27.48
CA PHE A 188 13.14 -3.45 27.16
C PHE A 188 14.06 -2.21 27.18
N GLU A 189 14.97 -2.13 28.15
CA GLU A 189 16.00 -1.08 28.21
C GLU A 189 16.96 -1.12 27.01
N GLU A 190 17.40 -2.32 26.59
CA GLU A 190 18.21 -2.49 25.37
C GLU A 190 17.47 -1.97 24.13
N VAL A 191 16.20 -2.35 23.95
CA VAL A 191 15.38 -1.88 22.82
C VAL A 191 15.19 -0.37 22.84
N ILE A 192 14.94 0.24 24.01
CA ILE A 192 14.83 1.69 24.14
C ILE A 192 16.14 2.38 23.73
N LYS A 193 17.28 1.82 24.16
CA LYS A 193 18.60 2.35 23.81
C LYS A 193 18.83 2.29 22.30
N ASP A 194 18.59 1.15 21.67
CA ASP A 194 18.75 0.96 20.23
C ASP A 194 17.85 1.92 19.43
N LEU A 195 16.60 2.11 19.85
CA LEU A 195 15.68 3.07 19.24
C LEU A 195 16.17 4.51 19.39
N THR A 196 16.71 4.87 20.56
CA THR A 196 17.25 6.23 20.79
C THR A 196 18.50 6.50 19.95
N GLU A 197 19.37 5.49 19.76
CA GLU A 197 20.54 5.61 18.88
C GLU A 197 20.14 5.73 17.41
N LEU A 198 19.14 4.95 16.98
CA LEU A 198 18.61 5.01 15.61
C LEU A 198 17.95 6.35 15.31
N ASP A 199 17.18 6.90 16.25
CA ASP A 199 16.54 8.21 16.14
C ASP A 199 17.59 9.33 15.96
N LYS A 200 18.62 9.35 16.82
CA LYS A 200 19.74 10.31 16.69
C LYS A 200 20.48 10.17 15.36
N LYS A 201 20.72 8.93 14.90
CA LYS A 201 21.38 8.69 13.62
C LYS A 201 20.54 9.23 12.46
N THR A 202 19.24 8.98 12.50
CA THR A 202 18.29 9.45 11.48
C THR A 202 18.25 10.97 11.43
N GLU A 203 18.16 11.65 12.58
CA GLU A 203 18.18 13.11 12.67
C GLU A 203 19.47 13.72 12.10
N ASN A 204 20.62 13.11 12.41
CA ASN A 204 21.91 13.54 11.86
C ASN A 204 21.97 13.36 10.34
N GLU A 205 21.46 12.25 9.81
CA GLU A 205 21.40 12.01 8.36
C GLU A 205 20.48 13.02 7.66
N PHE A 206 19.31 13.32 8.22
CA PHE A 206 18.41 14.35 7.69
C PHE A 206 19.06 15.74 7.71
N THR A 207 19.73 16.10 8.80
CA THR A 207 20.47 17.37 8.90
C THR A 207 21.54 17.47 7.83
N ASN A 208 22.34 16.41 7.64
CA ASN A 208 23.38 16.37 6.61
C ASN A 208 22.81 16.53 5.21
N VAL A 209 21.72 15.82 4.88
CA VAL A 209 21.05 15.94 3.58
C VAL A 209 20.53 17.36 3.38
N HIS A 210 19.93 17.97 4.40
CA HIS A 210 19.45 19.34 4.33
C HIS A 210 20.59 20.34 4.05
N THR A 211 21.72 20.21 4.75
CA THR A 211 22.91 21.03 4.51
C THR A 211 23.44 20.86 3.08
N ILE A 212 23.53 19.62 2.57
CA ILE A 212 23.96 19.36 1.19
C ILE A 212 23.03 20.04 0.19
N ILE A 213 21.71 19.97 0.39
CA ILE A 213 20.72 20.62 -0.49
C ILE A 213 20.88 22.14 -0.43
N GLU A 214 21.05 22.72 0.75
CA GLU A 214 21.28 24.15 0.89
C GLU A 214 22.57 24.60 0.19
N ASP A 215 23.67 23.86 0.37
CA ASP A 215 24.96 24.19 -0.25
C ASP A 215 24.89 24.07 -1.77
N LEU A 216 24.24 23.01 -2.28
CA LEU A 216 23.99 22.87 -3.72
C LEU A 216 23.17 24.04 -4.26
N SER A 217 22.11 24.45 -3.55
CA SER A 217 21.28 25.58 -3.95
C SER A 217 22.07 26.89 -3.95
N LYS A 218 22.79 27.18 -2.86
CA LYS A 218 23.61 28.40 -2.68
C LYS A 218 24.73 28.51 -3.71
N ASN A 219 25.31 27.40 -4.15
CA ASN A 219 26.40 27.41 -5.11
C ASN A 219 25.91 27.37 -6.56
N THR A 220 24.89 26.56 -6.86
CA THR A 220 24.46 26.32 -8.25
C THR A 220 23.57 27.44 -8.79
N MET A 221 22.69 28.03 -7.98
CA MET A 221 21.79 29.09 -8.47
C MET A 221 22.56 30.34 -8.93
N PRO A 222 23.54 30.88 -8.16
CA PRO A 222 24.30 32.04 -8.61
C PRO A 222 25.15 31.75 -9.86
N GLU A 223 25.77 30.57 -9.96
CA GLU A 223 26.53 30.18 -11.15
C GLU A 223 25.65 30.12 -12.40
N LEU A 224 24.41 29.61 -12.26
CA LEU A 224 23.44 29.58 -13.36
C LEU A 224 22.98 31.00 -13.74
N ASP A 225 22.74 31.86 -12.75
CA ASP A 225 22.36 33.26 -12.97
C ASP A 225 23.48 34.05 -13.67
N ASP A 226 24.73 33.88 -13.24
CA ASP A 226 25.91 34.49 -13.85
C ASP A 226 26.14 33.95 -15.28
N LEU A 227 25.97 32.65 -15.49
CA LEU A 227 26.04 32.05 -16.82
C LEU A 227 24.97 32.65 -17.75
N ASN A 228 23.73 32.74 -17.28
CA ASN A 228 22.62 33.30 -18.05
C ASN A 228 22.85 34.79 -18.37
N LYS A 229 23.37 35.56 -17.40
CA LYS A 229 23.73 36.96 -17.60
C LYS A 229 24.82 37.11 -18.66
N ASN A 230 25.94 36.40 -18.51
CA ASN A 230 27.06 36.43 -19.46
C ASN A 230 26.64 35.99 -20.86
N PHE A 231 25.79 34.96 -20.96
CA PHE A 231 25.25 34.49 -22.23
C PHE A 231 24.43 35.58 -22.92
N ASN A 232 23.51 36.23 -22.19
CA ASN A 232 22.67 37.30 -22.74
C ASN A 232 23.49 38.54 -23.12
N GLU A 233 24.48 38.94 -22.32
CA GLU A 233 25.38 40.05 -22.66
C GLU A 233 26.15 39.78 -23.96
N LYS A 234 26.69 38.56 -24.12
CA LYS A 234 27.41 38.17 -25.33
C LYS A 234 26.49 38.07 -26.55
N LEU A 235 25.26 37.58 -26.36
CA LEU A 235 24.25 37.51 -27.42
C LEU A 235 23.89 38.92 -27.92
N ASN A 236 23.64 39.86 -27.00
CA ASN A 236 23.34 41.25 -27.33
C ASN A 236 24.52 41.92 -28.05
N SER A 237 25.75 41.73 -27.55
CA SER A 237 26.95 42.27 -28.21
C SER A 237 27.11 41.74 -29.64
N LEU A 238 26.84 40.46 -29.88
CA LEU A 238 26.88 39.87 -31.23
C LEU A 238 25.78 40.43 -32.13
N GLN A 239 24.58 40.64 -31.58
CA GLN A 239 23.47 41.26 -32.30
C GLN A 239 23.80 42.69 -32.72
N ASP A 240 24.40 43.47 -31.82
CA ASP A 240 24.82 44.85 -32.10
C ASP A 240 25.93 44.90 -33.15
N GLU A 241 26.96 44.05 -33.02
CA GLU A 241 28.06 43.96 -33.98
C GLU A 241 27.56 43.54 -35.38
N THR A 242 26.67 42.55 -35.44
CA THR A 242 26.06 42.11 -36.70
C THR A 242 25.22 43.22 -37.34
N SER A 243 24.45 43.95 -36.53
CA SER A 243 23.63 45.07 -37.01
C SER A 243 24.48 46.22 -37.53
N ALA A 244 25.56 46.56 -36.82
CA ALA A 244 26.52 47.58 -37.23
C ALA A 244 27.22 47.20 -38.54
N LYS A 245 27.66 45.95 -38.67
CA LYS A 245 28.31 45.47 -39.90
C LYS A 245 27.36 45.46 -41.09
N SER A 246 26.09 45.06 -40.87
CA SER A 246 25.04 45.11 -41.88
C SER A 246 24.81 46.55 -42.38
N ALA A 247 24.70 47.52 -41.45
CA ALA A 247 24.54 48.93 -41.79
C ALA A 247 25.74 49.50 -42.55
N GLU A 248 26.97 49.14 -42.16
CA GLU A 248 28.20 49.52 -42.86
C GLU A 248 28.21 48.98 -44.31
N LEU A 249 27.88 47.70 -44.50
CA LEU A 249 27.81 47.08 -45.82
C LEU A 249 26.74 47.73 -46.70
N GLN A 250 25.56 48.02 -46.14
CA GLN A 250 24.50 48.73 -46.85
C GLN A 250 24.96 50.12 -47.29
N GLY A 251 25.60 50.89 -46.41
CA GLY A 251 26.12 52.22 -46.75
C GLY A 251 27.20 52.17 -47.85
N ASN A 252 28.09 51.18 -47.81
CA ASN A 252 29.10 50.97 -48.85
C ASN A 252 28.47 50.60 -50.21
N LEU A 253 27.41 49.77 -50.17
CA LEU A 253 26.64 49.41 -51.36
C LEU A 253 25.94 50.64 -51.96
N ASP A 254 25.24 51.41 -51.13
CA ASP A 254 24.51 52.62 -51.56
C ASP A 254 25.47 53.65 -52.18
N LYS A 255 26.65 53.85 -51.58
CA LYS A 255 27.70 54.73 -52.12
C LYS A 255 28.22 54.24 -53.47
N SER A 256 28.45 52.92 -53.60
CA SER A 256 28.91 52.32 -54.86
C SER A 256 27.88 52.46 -55.97
N VAL A 257 26.60 52.21 -55.65
CA VAL A 257 25.48 52.41 -56.58
C VAL A 257 25.39 53.87 -57.00
N SER A 258 25.45 54.82 -56.05
CA SER A 258 25.40 56.25 -56.34
C SER A 258 26.53 56.70 -57.28
N ASN A 259 27.76 56.26 -57.03
CA ASN A 259 28.91 56.53 -57.90
C ASN A 259 28.70 55.96 -59.31
N LEU A 260 28.27 54.70 -59.42
CA LEU A 260 27.98 54.07 -60.71
C LEU A 260 26.87 54.81 -61.47
N THR A 261 25.79 55.21 -60.79
CA THR A 261 24.72 56.01 -61.38
C THR A 261 25.24 57.35 -61.88
N SER A 262 26.10 58.03 -61.13
CA SER A 262 26.71 59.30 -61.54
C SER A 262 27.60 59.14 -62.76
N ASP A 263 28.46 58.12 -62.78
CA ASP A 263 29.34 57.80 -63.91
C ASP A 263 28.54 57.46 -65.18
N ILE A 264 27.47 56.67 -65.05
CA ILE A 264 26.57 56.33 -66.16
C ILE A 264 25.93 57.60 -66.71
N ASN A 265 25.35 58.45 -65.85
CA ASN A 265 24.70 59.69 -66.28
C ASN A 265 25.69 60.65 -66.96
N SER A 266 26.93 60.75 -66.44
CA SER A 266 27.99 61.56 -67.06
C SER A 266 28.34 61.06 -68.46
N LYS A 267 28.54 59.74 -68.62
CA LYS A 267 28.80 59.12 -69.92
C LYS A 267 27.63 59.25 -70.88
N GLU A 268 26.40 59.07 -70.41
CA GLU A 268 25.19 59.24 -71.21
C GLU A 268 25.09 60.69 -71.74
N ASN A 269 25.32 61.68 -70.88
CA ASN A 269 25.31 63.09 -71.29
C ASN A 269 26.44 63.41 -72.27
N GLY A 270 27.65 62.87 -72.05
CA GLY A 270 28.76 63.00 -73.00
C GLY A 270 28.44 62.41 -74.37
N LEU A 271 27.82 61.22 -74.41
CA LEU A 271 27.34 60.59 -75.64
C LEU A 271 26.25 61.43 -76.33
N LYS A 272 25.26 61.95 -75.59
CA LYS A 272 24.23 62.85 -76.13
C LYS A 272 24.87 64.11 -76.75
N GLY A 273 25.87 64.69 -76.10
CA GLY A 273 26.64 65.82 -76.64
C GLY A 273 27.30 65.49 -77.96
N LEU A 274 28.07 64.40 -78.02
CA LEU A 274 28.71 63.94 -79.27
C LEU A 274 27.70 63.66 -80.38
N ILE A 275 26.56 63.04 -80.06
CA ILE A 275 25.47 62.79 -81.02
C ILE A 275 24.92 64.12 -81.55
N SER A 276 24.70 65.11 -80.68
CA SER A 276 24.23 66.44 -81.10
C SER A 276 25.24 67.11 -82.05
N GLU A 277 26.52 67.13 -81.68
CA GLU A 277 27.59 67.71 -82.51
C GLU A 277 27.70 67.03 -83.88
N LEU A 278 27.65 65.69 -83.92
CA LEU A 278 27.65 64.93 -85.18
C LEU A 278 26.41 65.24 -86.02
N THR A 279 25.24 65.35 -85.38
CA THR A 279 23.97 65.65 -86.07
C THR A 279 24.01 67.04 -86.70
N GLU A 280 24.46 68.06 -85.95
CA GLU A 280 24.63 69.42 -86.45
C GLU A 280 25.63 69.48 -87.60
N LYS A 281 26.77 68.77 -87.48
CA LYS A 281 27.77 68.69 -88.53
C LYS A 281 27.21 68.05 -89.80
N LEU A 282 26.53 66.90 -89.69
CA LEU A 282 25.86 66.23 -90.81
C LEU A 282 24.81 67.12 -91.47
N GLN A 283 24.00 67.83 -90.69
CA GLN A 283 23.01 68.77 -91.23
C GLN A 283 23.68 69.92 -92.00
N SER A 284 24.77 70.47 -91.47
CA SER A 284 25.53 71.53 -92.15
C SER A 284 26.18 71.06 -93.45
N GLU A 285 26.78 69.86 -93.45
CA GLU A 285 27.37 69.25 -94.65
C GLU A 285 26.30 68.92 -95.69
N SER A 286 25.16 68.36 -95.26
CA SER A 286 24.02 68.10 -96.13
C SER A 286 23.47 69.39 -96.76
N LYS A 287 23.41 70.49 -96.00
CA LYS A 287 22.99 71.79 -96.52
C LYS A 287 23.98 72.31 -97.57
N ASN A 288 25.28 72.26 -97.28
CA ASN A 288 26.33 72.68 -98.21
C ASN A 288 26.29 71.86 -99.51
N ILE A 289 26.09 70.54 -99.43
CA ILE A 289 25.93 69.67 -100.60
C ILE A 289 24.70 70.08 -101.42
N SER A 290 23.55 70.33 -100.77
CA SER A 290 22.35 70.80 -101.45
C SER A 290 22.56 72.15 -102.16
N GLU A 291 23.27 73.09 -101.53
CA GLU A 291 23.64 74.38 -102.15
C GLU A 291 24.56 74.18 -103.37
N LEU A 292 25.57 73.30 -103.26
CA LEU A 292 26.44 72.91 -104.38
C LEU A 292 25.66 72.29 -105.54
N ILE A 293 24.72 71.38 -105.26
CA ILE A 293 23.86 70.75 -106.27
C ILE A 293 23.01 71.81 -106.98
N ASN A 294 22.40 72.73 -106.22
CA ASN A 294 21.58 73.80 -106.79
C ASN A 294 22.41 74.73 -107.67
N ASN A 295 23.56 75.20 -107.19
CA ASN A 295 24.46 76.06 -107.95
C ASN A 295 24.95 75.36 -109.23
N PHE A 296 25.30 74.08 -109.16
CA PHE A 296 25.70 73.29 -110.33
C PHE A 296 24.55 73.15 -111.33
N SER A 297 23.33 72.83 -110.86
CA SER A 297 22.15 72.73 -111.72
C SER A 297 21.80 74.06 -112.38
N GLU A 298 21.96 75.18 -111.68
CA GLU A 298 21.68 76.52 -112.21
C GLU A 298 22.74 76.95 -113.23
N THR A 299 24.02 76.65 -112.95
CA THR A 299 25.13 76.87 -113.91
C THR A 299 24.94 76.04 -115.17
N SER A 300 24.60 74.75 -115.05
CA SER A 300 24.34 73.87 -116.19
C SER A 300 23.18 74.40 -117.05
N LYS A 301 22.09 74.87 -116.44
CA LYS A 301 20.97 75.50 -117.17
C LYS A 301 21.42 76.75 -117.94
N GLN A 302 22.22 77.62 -117.31
CA GLN A 302 22.73 78.82 -117.95
C GLN A 302 23.68 78.50 -119.12
N GLU A 303 24.50 77.46 -118.99
CA GLU A 303 25.37 76.98 -120.07
C GLU A 303 24.56 76.39 -121.23
N ASP A 304 23.52 75.60 -120.94
CA ASP A 304 22.60 75.08 -121.95
C ASP A 304 21.86 76.20 -122.69
N GLU A 305 21.39 77.24 -121.97
CA GLU A 305 20.77 78.43 -122.56
C GLU A 305 21.75 79.19 -123.47
N LYS A 306 22.98 79.44 -123.00
CA LYS A 306 24.03 80.08 -123.82
C LYS A 306 24.33 79.27 -125.07
N LEU A 307 24.48 77.95 -124.94
CA LEU A 307 24.73 77.06 -126.07
C LEU A 307 23.59 77.11 -127.09
N ASN A 308 22.34 77.04 -126.63
CA ASN A 308 21.17 77.17 -127.50
C ASN A 308 21.14 78.52 -128.23
N THR A 309 21.43 79.61 -127.52
CA THR A 309 21.50 80.96 -128.12
C THR A 309 22.58 81.01 -129.23
N LEU A 310 23.76 80.44 -128.96
CA LEU A 310 24.88 80.38 -129.91
C LEU A 310 24.56 79.52 -131.13
N ILE A 311 23.82 78.42 -130.96
CA ILE A 311 23.31 77.59 -132.05
C ILE A 311 22.33 78.38 -132.91
N GLU A 312 21.43 79.16 -132.29
CA GLU A 312 20.40 79.94 -132.98
C GLU A 312 20.99 81.14 -133.75
N ASP A 313 21.96 81.85 -133.15
CA ASP A 313 22.72 82.92 -133.80
C ASP A 313 23.52 82.41 -135.01
N ASN A 314 24.25 81.30 -134.86
CA ASN A 314 24.96 80.68 -135.99
C ASN A 314 23.99 80.22 -137.08
N ALA A 315 22.84 79.63 -136.72
CA ALA A 315 21.85 79.19 -137.70
C ALA A 315 21.24 80.36 -138.49
N THR A 316 21.05 81.52 -137.85
CA THR A 316 20.57 82.74 -138.51
C THR A 316 21.64 83.38 -139.39
N GLU A 317 22.90 83.45 -138.93
CA GLU A 317 24.04 83.92 -139.73
C GLU A 317 24.22 83.07 -140.99
N PHE A 318 24.24 81.73 -140.85
CA PHE A 318 24.35 80.80 -141.97
C PHE A 318 23.19 80.93 -142.97
N ARG A 319 21.97 81.22 -142.49
CA ARG A 319 20.81 81.50 -143.34
C ARG A 319 20.99 82.79 -144.14
N GLY A 320 21.43 83.86 -143.47
CA GLY A 320 21.66 85.17 -144.08
C GLY A 320 22.78 85.16 -145.11
N GLU A 321 23.89 84.46 -144.82
CA GLU A 321 25.01 84.31 -145.77
C GLU A 321 24.61 83.50 -147.01
N ASN A 322 23.86 82.40 -146.84
CA ASN A 322 23.35 81.63 -147.97
C ASN A 322 22.38 82.42 -148.86
N GLU A 323 21.53 83.26 -148.27
CA GLU A 323 20.62 84.13 -149.01
C GLU A 323 21.40 85.19 -149.82
N LYS A 324 22.46 85.75 -149.22
CA LYS A 324 23.38 86.68 -149.89
C LYS A 324 24.11 86.02 -151.06
N LEU A 325 24.61 84.80 -150.85
CA LEU A 325 25.28 84.01 -151.88
C LEU A 325 24.31 83.67 -153.03
N GLY A 326 23.08 83.27 -152.71
CA GLY A 326 22.01 83.03 -153.70
C GLY A 326 21.71 84.25 -154.55
N ASN A 327 21.62 85.43 -153.94
CA ASN A 327 21.40 86.69 -154.67
C ASN A 327 22.58 87.07 -155.60
N GLN A 328 23.82 86.86 -155.15
CA GLN A 328 25.01 87.09 -155.99
C GLN A 328 25.08 86.12 -157.17
N LEU A 329 24.68 84.86 -156.98
CA LEU A 329 24.65 83.87 -158.05
C LEU A 329 23.63 84.23 -159.14
N ASN A 330 22.46 84.74 -158.73
CA ASN A 330 21.44 85.23 -159.66
C ASN A 330 21.93 86.44 -160.46
N SER A 331 22.55 87.44 -159.83
CA SER A 331 23.05 88.61 -160.56
C SER A 331 24.17 88.25 -161.55
N LEU A 332 25.00 87.26 -161.19
CA LEU A 332 26.04 86.75 -162.08
C LEU A 332 25.43 86.00 -163.27
N SER A 333 24.37 85.23 -163.04
CA SER A 333 23.61 84.54 -164.11
C SER A 333 23.03 85.54 -165.11
N GLU A 334 22.38 86.60 -164.64
CA GLU A 334 21.81 87.66 -165.49
C GLU A 334 22.90 88.37 -166.32
N THR A 335 24.06 88.66 -165.70
CA THR A 335 25.19 89.31 -166.38
C THR A 335 25.79 88.42 -167.48
N VAL A 336 25.81 87.11 -167.28
CA VAL A 336 26.30 86.15 -168.28
C VAL A 336 25.32 86.04 -169.44
N GLU A 337 24.01 86.04 -169.19
CA GLU A 337 22.98 86.05 -170.25
C GLU A 337 23.07 87.32 -171.12
N GLU A 338 23.16 88.51 -170.51
CA GLU A 338 23.28 89.78 -171.26
C GLU A 338 24.54 89.83 -172.13
N ASN A 339 25.69 89.39 -171.60
CA ASN A 339 26.95 89.36 -172.36
C ASN A 339 26.89 88.37 -173.52
N ASN A 340 26.19 87.24 -173.36
CA ASN A 340 26.04 86.23 -174.41
C ASN A 340 25.16 86.77 -175.55
N GLU A 341 24.10 87.53 -175.24
CA GLU A 341 23.26 88.20 -176.25
C GLU A 341 24.04 89.27 -177.05
N GLN A 342 24.85 90.09 -176.37
CA GLN A 342 25.70 91.09 -177.02
C GLN A 342 26.73 90.45 -177.96
N LEU A 343 27.33 89.32 -177.56
CA LEU A 343 28.30 88.58 -178.37
C LEU A 343 27.66 88.08 -179.68
N TRP A 344 26.46 87.51 -179.60
CA TRP A 344 25.70 87.06 -180.77
C TRP A 344 25.27 88.20 -181.70
N ALA A 345 24.98 89.39 -181.17
CA ALA A 345 24.64 90.56 -181.96
C ALA A 345 25.81 91.08 -182.81
N GLU A 346 27.04 91.09 -182.27
CA GLU A 346 28.25 91.51 -183.01
C GLU A 346 28.69 90.47 -184.06
N ILE A 347 28.57 89.17 -183.77
CA ILE A 347 28.80 88.11 -184.76
C ILE A 347 27.89 88.30 -185.98
N ASN A 348 26.61 88.62 -185.75
CA ASN A 348 25.65 88.87 -186.83
C ASN A 348 25.94 90.14 -187.65
N LYS A 349 26.47 91.20 -187.03
CA LYS A 349 26.91 92.41 -187.75
C LYS A 349 28.10 92.15 -188.66
N LEU A 350 29.08 91.38 -188.19
CA LEU A 350 30.25 90.99 -188.98
C LEU A 350 29.83 90.17 -190.20
N HIS A 351 28.94 89.19 -190.01
CA HIS A 351 28.42 88.36 -191.09
C HIS A 351 27.71 89.19 -192.18
N LYS A 352 26.95 90.23 -191.80
CA LYS A 352 26.29 91.12 -192.77
C LYS A 352 27.25 91.98 -193.60
N ARG A 353 28.44 92.31 -193.10
CA ARG A 353 29.41 93.15 -193.85
C ARG A 353 30.21 92.37 -194.89
N THR A 354 30.29 91.06 -194.76
CA THR A 354 31.16 90.21 -195.60
C THR A 354 30.41 89.45 -196.69
N THR A 355 29.12 89.72 -196.91
CA THR A 355 28.31 89.00 -197.90
C THR A 355 27.42 89.94 -198.69
N ASP A 356 27.53 89.91 -200.03
CA ASP A 356 26.57 90.52 -200.96
C ASP A 356 26.22 89.48 -202.04
N ASN A 357 24.92 89.19 -202.18
CA ASN A 357 24.32 88.29 -203.19
C ASN A 357 24.96 86.90 -203.42
N GLY A 358 25.60 86.31 -202.42
CA GLY A 358 25.97 84.89 -202.43
C GLY A 358 27.26 84.53 -203.18
N ALA A 359 28.11 85.51 -203.49
CA ALA A 359 29.47 85.25 -203.96
C ALA A 359 30.49 86.04 -203.11
N GLU A 360 31.36 85.30 -202.44
CA GLU A 360 32.35 85.82 -201.50
C GLU A 360 33.61 86.31 -202.23
N PHE A 361 34.04 87.54 -201.95
CA PHE A 361 35.21 88.14 -202.59
C PHE A 361 36.51 87.46 -202.13
N ARG A 362 37.32 87.00 -203.08
CA ARG A 362 38.67 86.47 -202.84
C ARG A 362 39.72 87.51 -203.20
N PHE A 363 40.42 88.01 -202.17
CA PHE A 363 41.47 89.01 -202.28
C PHE A 363 42.86 88.37 -202.37
N GLY A 364 43.81 89.00 -203.09
CA GLY A 364 45.19 88.51 -203.22
C GLY A 364 46.21 89.54 -203.71
N TYR A 365 47.46 89.11 -203.91
CA TYR A 365 48.61 89.96 -204.24
C TYR A 365 49.46 89.33 -205.37
N SER A 366 49.72 90.07 -206.46
CA SER A 366 50.47 89.58 -207.63
C SER A 366 51.10 90.73 -208.44
N ASN A 367 52.27 90.51 -209.06
CA ASN A 367 53.00 91.50 -209.87
C ASN A 367 53.20 92.89 -209.21
N GLY A 368 53.31 92.91 -207.87
CA GLY A 368 53.66 94.09 -207.07
C GLY A 368 52.50 94.92 -206.52
N VAL A 369 51.24 94.60 -206.84
CA VAL A 369 50.06 95.41 -206.47
C VAL A 369 49.00 94.53 -205.79
N TYR A 370 48.20 95.12 -204.89
CA TYR A 370 47.02 94.45 -204.33
C TYR A 370 45.86 94.48 -205.31
N GLY A 371 45.04 93.44 -205.27
CA GLY A 371 43.91 93.32 -206.18
C GLY A 371 42.89 92.28 -205.70
N TYR A 372 41.86 92.12 -206.51
CA TYR A 372 40.85 91.10 -206.30
C TYR A 372 40.78 90.17 -207.53
N TYR A 373 40.30 88.95 -207.31
CA TYR A 373 40.03 88.02 -208.40
C TYR A 373 38.59 88.19 -208.87
N ASP A 374 38.40 88.33 -210.17
CA ASP A 374 37.06 88.25 -210.76
C ASP A 374 36.60 86.78 -210.91
N SER A 375 35.34 86.60 -211.29
CA SER A 375 34.72 85.28 -211.46
C SER A 375 35.33 84.42 -212.58
N MET A 376 36.28 84.95 -213.37
CA MET A 376 37.04 84.22 -214.38
C MET A 376 38.50 83.99 -213.96
N ASN A 377 38.82 84.22 -212.68
CA ASN A 377 40.13 83.98 -212.07
C ASN A 377 41.24 84.86 -212.66
N THR A 378 40.87 86.05 -213.16
CA THR A 378 41.80 87.06 -213.64
C THR A 378 42.13 88.02 -212.50
N PHE A 379 43.42 88.31 -212.27
CA PHE A 379 43.83 89.25 -211.24
C PHE A 379 43.57 90.69 -211.69
N LYS A 380 42.70 91.41 -210.98
CA LYS A 380 42.44 92.85 -211.15
C LYS A 380 43.23 93.60 -210.07
N PRO A 381 44.33 94.30 -210.41
CA PRO A 381 44.94 95.22 -209.46
C PRO A 381 43.93 96.33 -209.15
N PHE A 382 44.03 96.91 -207.96
CA PHE A 382 43.30 98.15 -207.66
C PHE A 382 43.71 99.30 -208.58
#